data_AF-A0A1H0I8N7-F1
#
_entry.id   AF-A0A1H0I8N7-F1
#
_cell.length_a   1.000
_cell.length_b   1.000
_cell.length_c   1.000
_cell.angle_alpha   90.00
_cell.angle_beta   90.00
_cell.angle_gamma   90.00
#
_symmetry.space_group_name_H-M   'P 1'
#
loop_
_entity.id
_entity.type
_entity.pdbx_description
1 polymer ?
#
loop_
_entity_poly.entity_id
_entity_poly.type
_entity_poly.pdbx_seq_one_letter_code
_entity_poly.pdbx_strand_id
1 'polypeptide(L)' 'MGQEKHQRDVAESNWDRKAEAEDIRCSDCKMHITLGEVDVYRRTKMRGACAKRAEKDD' A
#
# COMPACT_ATOMS: atom_id res chain seq x y z
N MET A 1 -8.07 19.08 19.96
CA MET A 1 -7.43 17.92 19.28
C MET A 1 -8.40 17.39 18.24
N GLY A 2 -8.29 17.77 16.96
CA GLY A 2 -9.34 17.39 15.98
C GLY A 2 -9.04 17.62 14.49
N GLN A 3 -7.94 18.32 14.16
CA GLN A 3 -7.61 18.61 12.76
C GLN A 3 -6.65 17.58 12.13
N GLU A 4 -5.85 16.88 12.93
CA GLU A 4 -4.83 15.95 12.42
C GLU A 4 -5.42 14.65 11.83
N LYS A 5 -6.58 14.20 12.31
CA LYS A 5 -7.22 12.98 11.81
C LYS A 5 -7.80 13.17 10.41
N HIS A 6 -8.35 14.35 10.12
CA HIS A 6 -9.01 14.62 8.86
C HIS A 6 -8.04 14.64 7.66
N GLN A 7 -6.80 15.12 7.84
CA GLN A 7 -5.79 15.09 6.77
C GLN A 7 -5.30 13.68 6.44
N ARG A 8 -5.21 12.78 7.42
CA ARG A 8 -4.83 11.38 7.19
C ARG A 8 -5.92 10.63 6.44
N ASP A 9 -7.17 10.77 6.85
CA ASP A 9 -8.33 10.17 6.15
C ASP A 9 -8.42 10.61 4.68
N VAL A 10 -8.14 11.89 4.40
CA VAL A 10 -8.13 12.41 3.02
C VAL A 10 -6.97 11.83 2.21
N ALA A 11 -5.79 11.69 2.81
CA ALA A 11 -4.63 11.07 2.15
C ALA A 11 -4.84 9.56 1.91
N GLU A 12 -5.43 8.85 2.88
CA GLU A 12 -5.79 7.43 2.79
C GLU A 12 -6.83 7.20 1.70
N SER A 13 -7.89 8.01 1.68
CA SER A 13 -8.94 7.95 0.66
C SER A 13 -8.41 8.24 -0.75
N ASN A 14 -7.42 9.14 -0.88
CA ASN A 14 -6.84 9.48 -2.18
C ASN A 14 -5.92 8.37 -2.70
N TRP A 15 -5.17 7.71 -1.82
CA TRP A 15 -4.34 6.58 -2.22
C TRP A 15 -5.17 5.37 -2.64
N ASP A 16 -6.16 4.97 -1.84
CA ASP A 16 -6.99 3.80 -2.14
C ASP A 16 -7.66 3.93 -3.51
N ARG A 17 -8.27 5.09 -3.76
CA ARG A 17 -8.91 5.42 -5.03
C ARG A 17 -7.92 5.48 -6.20
N LYS A 18 -6.70 5.96 -5.97
CA LYS A 18 -5.62 5.95 -6.97
C LYS A 18 -5.12 4.54 -7.25
N ALA A 19 -4.95 3.73 -6.21
CA ALA A 19 -4.51 2.35 -6.33
C ALA A 19 -5.53 1.51 -7.10
N GLU A 20 -6.83 1.72 -6.89
CA GLU A 20 -7.87 1.12 -7.71
C GLU A 20 -7.83 1.61 -9.16
N ALA A 21 -7.71 2.93 -9.39
CA ALA A 21 -7.70 3.50 -10.74
C ALA A 21 -6.47 3.08 -11.58
N GLU A 22 -5.31 2.91 -10.94
CA GLU A 22 -4.06 2.50 -11.58
C GLU A 22 -3.80 0.98 -11.50
N ASP A 23 -4.77 0.19 -11.01
CA ASP A 23 -4.66 -1.26 -10.75
C ASP A 23 -3.39 -1.64 -9.94
N ILE A 24 -3.06 -0.81 -8.94
CA ILE A 24 -1.90 -1.00 -8.06
C ILE A 24 -2.19 -2.17 -7.11
N ARG A 25 -1.66 -3.33 -7.48
CA ARG A 25 -1.82 -4.59 -6.76
C ARG A 25 -0.49 -5.25 -6.48
N CYS A 26 -0.46 -6.04 -5.42
CA CYS A 26 0.66 -6.91 -5.10
C CYS A 26 0.93 -7.87 -6.27
N SER A 27 2.17 -7.97 -6.73
CA SER A 27 2.49 -8.91 -7.81
C SER A 27 2.23 -10.37 -7.44
N ASP A 28 2.42 -10.73 -6.16
CA ASP A 28 2.29 -12.08 -5.61
C ASP A 28 0.83 -12.48 -5.36
N CYS A 29 0.17 -11.82 -4.40
CA CYS A 29 -1.19 -12.19 -3.99
C CYS A 29 -2.31 -11.43 -4.73
N LYS A 30 -1.97 -10.51 -5.65
CA LYS A 30 -2.91 -9.65 -6.40
C LYS A 30 -3.84 -8.77 -5.55
N MET A 31 -3.61 -8.67 -4.24
CA MET A 31 -4.38 -7.78 -3.36
C MET A 31 -3.99 -6.31 -3.56
N HIS A 32 -4.92 -5.39 -3.32
CA HIS A 32 -4.64 -3.95 -3.34
C HIS A 32 -3.60 -3.55 -2.29
N ILE A 33 -2.79 -2.56 -2.65
CA ILE A 33 -1.76 -2.00 -1.78
C ILE A 33 -2.36 -0.84 -0.99
N THR A 34 -2.34 -0.94 0.33
CA THR A 34 -2.80 0.14 1.21
C THR A 34 -1.77 1.27 1.30
N LEU A 35 -2.18 2.46 1.75
CA LEU A 35 -1.27 3.61 1.88
C LEU A 35 -0.06 3.31 2.78
N GLY A 36 -0.28 2.55 3.86
CA GLY A 36 0.79 2.14 4.79
C GLY A 36 1.85 1.23 4.15
N GLU A 37 1.56 0.66 2.98
CA GLU A 37 2.41 -0.29 2.27
C GLU A 37 3.00 0.29 0.97
N VAL A 38 2.73 1.57 0.68
CA VAL A 38 3.22 2.27 -0.53
C VAL A 38 4.74 2.21 -0.67
N ASP A 39 5.47 2.50 0.42
CA ASP A 39 6.94 2.54 0.37
C ASP A 39 7.49 1.15 0.04
N VAL A 40 6.94 0.12 0.69
CA VAL A 40 7.31 -1.27 0.45
C VAL A 40 6.97 -1.67 -0.98
N TYR A 41 5.78 -1.34 -1.47
CA TYR A 41 5.38 -1.62 -2.85
C TYR A 41 6.27 -0.90 -3.88
N ARG A 42 6.68 0.34 -3.63
CA ARG A 42 7.60 1.05 -4.52
C ARG A 42 8.95 0.36 -4.64
N ARG A 43 9.45 -0.23 -3.56
CA ARG A 43 10.72 -0.97 -3.55
C ARG A 43 10.61 -2.38 -4.12
N THR A 44 9.55 -3.10 -3.77
CA THR A 44 9.44 -4.55 -3.97
C THR A 44 8.37 -4.99 -4.97
N LYS A 45 7.51 -4.07 -5.41
CA LYS A 45 6.27 -4.35 -6.19
C LYS A 45 5.34 -5.35 -5.50
N MET A 46 5.48 -5.50 -4.19
CA MET A 46 4.72 -6.42 -3.37
C MET A 46 4.09 -5.71 -2.17
N ARG A 47 3.04 -6.32 -1.65
CA ARG A 47 2.46 -5.97 -0.36
C ARG A 47 3.46 -6.29 0.76
N GLY A 48 3.42 -5.57 1.89
CA GLY A 48 4.38 -5.72 2.97
C GLY A 48 4.52 -7.15 3.50
N ALA A 49 3.41 -7.88 3.61
CA ALA A 49 3.43 -9.29 4.01
C ALA A 49 4.08 -10.22 2.97
N CYS A 50 3.96 -9.91 1.68
CA CYS A 50 4.57 -10.70 0.60
C CYS A 50 6.06 -10.37 0.46
N ALA A 51 6.42 -9.08 0.54
CA ALA A 51 7.79 -8.63 0.59
C ALA A 51 8.57 -9.29 1.74
N LYS A 52 8.01 -9.29 2.96
CA LYS A 52 8.65 -9.97 4.12
C LYS A 52 8.81 -11.47 3.96
N ARG A 53 7.93 -12.13 3.19
CA ARG A 53 8.07 -13.56 2.87
C ARG A 53 9.19 -13.77 1.85
N ALA A 54 9.24 -12.95 0.81
CA ALA A 54 10.31 -12.99 -0.19
C ALA A 54 11.69 -12.72 0.42
N GLU A 55 11.81 -11.77 1.37
CA GLU A 55 13.07 -11.49 2.09
C GLU A 55 13.53 -12.64 3.00
N LYS A 56 12.68 -13.62 3.32
CA LYS A 56 13.03 -14.79 4.14
C LYS A 56 13.40 -16.02 3.31
N ASP A 57 13.07 -16.03 2.03
CA ASP A 57 13.37 -17.11 1.09
C ASP A 57 14.73 -16.93 0.40
N ASP A 58 15.35 -15.75 0.54
CA ASP A 58 16.72 -15.41 0.10
C ASP A 58 17.72 -15.56 1.26
#